data_AF-A0A4U7E1W8-F1
#
_entry.id   AF-A0A4U7E1W8-F1
#
_cell.length_a   1.000
_cell.length_b   1.000
_cell.length_c   1.000
_cell.angle_alpha   90.00
_cell.angle_beta   90.00
_cell.angle_gamma   90.00
#
_symmetry.space_group_name_H-M   'P 1'
#
loop_
_entity.id
_entity.type
_entity.pdbx_description
1 polymer ?
#
loop_
_entity_poly.entity_id
_entity_poly.type
_entity_poly.pdbx_seq_one_letter_code
_entity_poly.pdbx_strand_id
1 'polypeptide(L)'
;MRSEADTIRTCPAYGEQDDTDRGGDVFRCPCSHEAHADLCASRTFLEQQADEIEAGSIVRPVRLRWDDHNWSGVSHSPERASRNEERTNRSPDDGKLASVGSA
;
A
#
# COMPACT_ATOMS: atom_id res chain seq x y z
N MET A 1 -2.08 11.45 -8.45
CA MET A 1 -1.69 11.41 -7.03
C MET A 1 -2.43 12.52 -6.32
N ARG A 2 -3.60 12.17 -5.78
CA ARG A 2 -4.32 12.96 -4.80
C ARG A 2 -3.52 13.15 -3.52
N SER A 3 -3.75 14.28 -2.88
CA SER A 3 -3.17 14.60 -1.58
C SER A 3 -3.76 13.68 -0.50
N GLU A 4 -2.91 13.14 0.38
CA GLU A 4 -3.35 12.36 1.55
C GLU A 4 -4.01 13.24 2.63
N ALA A 5 -3.80 14.56 2.59
CA ALA A 5 -4.20 15.48 3.65
C ALA A 5 -5.69 15.41 4.03
N ASP A 6 -6.58 15.07 3.09
CA ASP A 6 -8.02 15.03 3.32
C ASP A 6 -8.52 13.66 3.81
N THR A 7 -7.68 12.63 3.79
CA THR A 7 -8.05 11.26 4.24
C THR A 7 -8.42 11.22 5.71
N ILE A 8 -7.81 12.09 6.54
CA ILE A 8 -8.08 12.18 7.98
C ILE A 8 -9.43 12.83 8.31
N ARG A 9 -10.06 13.52 7.35
CA ARG A 9 -11.35 14.21 7.51
C ARG A 9 -12.49 13.54 6.75
N THR A 10 -12.16 12.69 5.78
CA THR A 10 -13.15 12.07 4.91
C THR A 10 -13.78 10.87 5.60
N CYS A 11 -15.10 10.82 5.70
CA CYS A 11 -15.80 9.67 6.25
C CYS A 11 -15.85 8.52 5.24
N PRO A 12 -15.33 7.31 5.55
CA PRO A 12 -15.37 6.17 4.62
C PRO A 12 -16.77 5.59 4.40
N ALA A 13 -17.77 5.97 5.21
CA ALA A 13 -19.15 5.48 5.07
C ALA A 13 -20.00 6.32 4.10
N TYR A 14 -19.70 7.63 3.98
CA TYR A 14 -20.52 8.58 3.23
C TYR A 14 -19.73 9.40 2.19
N GLY A 15 -18.40 9.42 2.30
CA GLY A 15 -17.52 10.12 1.35
C GLY A 15 -17.39 11.63 1.58
N GLU A 16 -18.10 12.19 2.57
CA GLU A 16 -18.04 13.62 2.87
C GLU A 16 -17.03 13.96 3.97
N GLN A 17 -16.64 15.24 3.97
CA GLN A 17 -15.62 15.82 4.84
C GLN A 17 -16.21 16.75 5.91
N ASP A 18 -17.51 17.05 5.81
CA ASP A 18 -18.16 18.05 6.64
C ASP A 18 -18.51 17.52 8.04
N ASP A 19 -18.24 18.37 9.03
CA ASP A 19 -18.53 18.16 10.45
C ASP A 19 -17.97 16.85 11.04
N THR A 20 -16.88 16.33 10.47
CA THR A 20 -16.15 15.21 11.08
C THR A 20 -15.28 15.69 12.23
N ASP A 21 -15.34 14.97 13.35
CA ASP A 21 -14.58 15.27 14.56
C ASP A 21 -13.48 14.22 14.74
N ARG A 22 -12.25 14.69 14.99
CA ARG A 22 -11.11 13.84 15.30
C ARG A 22 -10.58 14.18 16.68
N GLY A 23 -10.81 13.29 17.64
CA GLY A 23 -10.33 13.38 19.01
C GLY A 23 -9.31 12.28 19.30
N GLY A 24 -8.01 12.59 19.15
CA GLY A 24 -6.93 11.62 19.36
C GLY A 24 -7.04 10.43 18.39
N ASP A 25 -7.24 9.25 18.96
CA ASP A 25 -7.39 7.98 18.22
C ASP A 25 -8.80 7.75 17.70
N VAL A 26 -9.78 8.59 18.05
CA VAL A 26 -11.18 8.41 17.68
C VAL A 26 -11.57 9.38 16.57
N PHE A 27 -12.24 8.85 15.54
CA PHE A 27 -12.90 9.60 14.48
C PHE A 27 -14.41 9.44 14.61
N ARG A 28 -15.15 10.55 14.49
CA ARG A 28 -16.60 10.61 14.55
C ARG A 28 -17.15 11.37 13.35
N CYS A 29 -18.25 10.87 12.80
CA CYS A 29 -18.98 11.52 11.72
C CYS A 29 -20.47 11.65 12.09
N PRO A 30 -21.15 12.74 11.67
CA PRO A 30 -22.59 12.93 11.88
C PRO A 30 -23.46 11.80 11.33
N CYS A 31 -22.96 11.03 10.35
CA CYS A 31 -23.63 9.83 9.83
C CYS A 31 -23.68 8.65 10.81
N SER A 32 -23.29 8.86 12.08
CA SER A 32 -23.18 7.84 13.15
C SER A 32 -22.02 6.87 12.97
N HIS A 33 -21.03 7.19 12.15
CA HIS A 33 -19.80 6.41 12.03
C HIS A 33 -18.78 6.84 13.10
N GLU A 34 -18.35 5.89 13.93
CA GLU A 34 -17.26 6.05 14.89
C GLU A 34 -16.24 4.92 14.71
N ALA A 35 -14.95 5.26 14.60
CA ALA A 35 -13.88 4.31 14.38
C ALA A 35 -12.52 4.85 14.83
N HIS A 36 -11.49 4.01 14.80
CA HIS A 36 -10.13 4.47 15.02
C HIS A 36 -9.69 5.39 13.88
N ALA A 37 -9.19 6.58 14.21
CA ALA A 37 -8.97 7.65 13.27
C ALA A 37 -7.92 7.30 12.20
N ASP A 38 -6.84 6.61 12.59
CA ASP A 38 -5.82 6.15 11.65
C ASP A 38 -6.31 5.03 10.72
N LEU A 39 -7.20 4.15 11.19
CA LEU A 39 -7.78 3.10 10.35
C LEU A 39 -8.76 3.70 9.33
N CYS A 40 -9.55 4.70 9.72
CA CYS A 40 -10.38 5.47 8.79
C CYS A 40 -9.53 6.14 7.72
N ALA A 41 -8.50 6.90 8.13
CA ALA A 41 -7.62 7.60 7.20
C ALA A 41 -6.93 6.63 6.23
N SER A 42 -6.37 5.53 6.74
CA SER A 42 -5.72 4.50 5.93
C SER A 42 -6.67 3.87 4.92
N ARG A 43 -7.91 3.56 5.34
CA ARG A 43 -8.93 3.01 4.44
C ARG A 43 -9.26 3.97 3.32
N THR A 44 -9.56 5.23 3.64
CA THR A 44 -9.91 6.24 2.65
C THR A 44 -8.75 6.56 1.70
N PHE A 45 -7.51 6.50 2.18
CA PHE A 45 -6.33 6.61 1.33
C PHE A 45 -6.22 5.44 0.34
N LEU A 46 -6.38 4.21 0.82
CA LEU A 46 -6.28 3.01 -0.02
C LEU A 46 -7.39 2.95 -1.07
N GLU A 47 -8.63 3.31 -0.70
CA GLU A 47 -9.75 3.41 -1.64
C GLU A 47 -9.46 4.44 -2.73
N GLN A 48 -8.99 5.65 -2.37
CA GLN A 48 -8.58 6.66 -3.36
C GLN A 48 -7.44 6.21 -4.26
N GLN A 49 -6.43 5.53 -3.72
CA GLN A 49 -5.33 5.00 -4.52
C GLN A 49 -5.79 3.88 -5.45
N ALA A 50 -6.69 3.01 -5.02
CA ALA A 50 -7.23 1.95 -5.85
C ALA A 50 -8.08 2.50 -7.01
N ASP A 51 -8.75 3.64 -6.81
CA ASP A 51 -9.49 4.34 -7.86
C ASP A 51 -8.57 5.12 -8.83
N GLU A 52 -7.47 5.70 -8.33
CA GLU A 52 -6.52 6.46 -9.18
C GLU A 52 -5.54 5.57 -9.94
N ILE A 53 -5.09 4.49 -9.32
CA ILE A 53 -4.10 3.58 -9.86
C ILE A 53 -4.88 2.41 -10.43
N GLU A 54 -4.97 2.32 -11.76
CA GLU A 54 -5.34 1.04 -12.37
C GLU A 54 -4.40 -0.01 -11.77
N ALA A 55 -4.98 -0.97 -11.05
CA ALA A 55 -4.24 -2.06 -10.45
C ALA A 55 -3.57 -2.86 -11.57
N GLY A 56 -2.40 -2.39 -12.02
CA GLY A 56 -1.53 -3.12 -12.92
C GLY A 56 -1.29 -4.48 -12.28
N SER A 57 -1.24 -5.53 -13.09
CA SER A 57 -1.06 -6.91 -12.60
C SER A 57 0.15 -6.97 -11.66
N ILE A 58 -0.13 -6.88 -10.35
CA ILE A 58 0.88 -6.75 -9.30
C ILE A 58 1.72 -8.03 -9.23
N VAL A 59 1.15 -9.11 -9.76
CA VAL A 59 1.79 -10.39 -10.02
C VAL A 59 1.15 -10.96 -11.29
N ARG A 60 1.93 -11.10 -12.36
CA ARG A 60 1.57 -12.03 -13.44
C ARG A 60 1.91 -13.42 -12.90
N PRO A 61 0.94 -14.32 -12.65
CA PRO A 61 1.25 -15.63 -12.12
C PRO A 61 2.04 -16.42 -13.16
N VAL A 62 3.37 -16.41 -13.03
CA VAL A 62 4.20 -17.46 -13.61
C VAL A 62 3.83 -18.73 -12.83
N ARG A 63 3.62 -19.84 -13.54
CA ARG A 63 3.30 -21.14 -12.93
C ARG A 63 4.53 -21.72 -12.22
N LEU A 64 4.99 -21.03 -11.19
CA LEU A 64 6.02 -21.48 -10.28
C LEU A 64 5.40 -22.57 -9.39
N ARG A 65 6.08 -23.70 -9.24
CA ARG A 65 5.63 -24.77 -8.34
C ARG A 65 6.09 -24.46 -6.92
N TRP A 66 5.39 -25.01 -5.95
CA TRP A 66 5.81 -25.06 -4.55
C TRP A 66 7.27 -25.54 -4.47
N ASP A 67 8.13 -24.80 -3.76
CA ASP A 67 9.54 -25.15 -3.60
C ASP A 67 9.74 -26.06 -2.37
N ASP A 68 10.99 -26.24 -1.94
CA ASP A 68 11.35 -27.13 -0.85
C ASP A 68 11.11 -26.52 0.55
N HIS A 69 10.58 -25.29 0.65
CA HIS A 69 10.28 -24.56 1.89
C HIS A 69 11.42 -24.50 2.90
N ASN A 70 12.65 -24.74 2.44
CA ASN A 70 13.81 -24.73 3.29
C ASN A 70 14.45 -23.35 3.27
N TRP A 71 14.38 -22.67 4.41
CA TRP A 71 14.97 -21.36 4.60
C TRP A 71 16.50 -21.47 4.65
N SER A 72 17.17 -21.15 3.55
CA SER A 72 18.63 -21.02 3.54
C SER A 72 19.01 -19.63 4.04
N GLY A 73 19.33 -19.52 5.34
CA GLY A 73 19.71 -18.26 6.01
C GLY A 73 21.06 -17.65 5.58
N VAL A 74 21.53 -17.88 4.36
CA VAL A 74 22.83 -17.39 3.89
C VAL A 74 22.63 -16.25 2.90
N SER A 75 22.91 -15.04 3.35
CA SER A 75 22.80 -13.76 2.61
C SER A 75 23.63 -13.69 1.32
N HIS A 76 24.59 -14.60 1.15
CA HIS A 76 25.54 -14.65 0.02
C HIS A 76 25.47 -15.97 -0.75
N SER A 77 24.31 -16.63 -0.76
CA SER A 77 24.14 -17.82 -1.60
C SER A 77 24.33 -17.44 -3.07
N PRO A 78 25.09 -18.22 -3.87
CA PRO A 78 25.10 -18.07 -5.32
C PRO A 78 23.67 -18.14 -5.86
N GLU A 79 23.43 -17.52 -7.02
CA GLU A 79 22.11 -17.42 -7.65
C GLU A 79 21.37 -18.75 -7.56
N ARG A 80 20.27 -18.77 -6.79
CA ARG A 80 19.54 -20.01 -6.50
C ARG A 80 18.96 -20.48 -7.82
N ALA A 81 19.55 -21.50 -8.44
CA ALA A 81 19.02 -22.14 -9.64
C ALA A 81 17.79 -23.02 -9.30
N SER A 82 16.90 -22.54 -8.44
CA SER A 82 15.62 -23.18 -8.18
C SER A 82 14.70 -22.90 -9.36
N ARG A 83 14.36 -23.96 -10.10
CA ARG A 83 13.49 -23.92 -11.28
C ARG A 83 12.11 -23.27 -11.03
N ASN A 84 11.74 -23.09 -9.76
CA ASN A 84 10.47 -22.51 -9.34
C ASN A 84 10.61 -21.15 -8.61
N GLU A 85 11.80 -20.54 -8.57
CA GLU A 85 11.97 -19.17 -8.08
C GLU A 85 12.50 -18.34 -9.26
N GLU A 86 11.73 -17.34 -9.70
CA GLU A 86 12.23 -16.33 -10.64
C GLU A 86 12.33 -15.00 -9.90
N ARG A 87 13.56 -14.59 -9.58
CA ARG A 87 13.80 -13.32 -8.91
C ARG A 87 13.49 -12.18 -9.88
N THR A 88 12.43 -11.45 -9.62
CA THR A 88 12.15 -10.21 -10.33
C THR A 88 12.93 -9.09 -9.65
N ASN A 89 14.14 -8.79 -10.12
CA ASN A 89 14.91 -7.60 -9.72
C ASN A 89 14.53 -6.35 -10.54
N ARG A 90 13.61 -6.50 -11.49
CA ARG A 90 13.14 -5.43 -12.34
C ARG A 90 12.11 -4.60 -11.57
N SER A 91 12.51 -3.40 -11.19
CA SER A 91 11.56 -2.41 -10.70
C SER A 91 10.55 -2.10 -11.81
N PRO A 92 9.25 -1.88 -11.49
CA PRO A 92 8.36 -1.26 -12.44
C PRO A 92 9.01 0.06 -12.87
N ASP A 93 9.32 0.19 -14.16
CA ASP A 93 9.77 1.46 -14.74
C ASP A 93 8.76 2.56 -14.32
N ASP A 94 9.27 3.72 -13.90
CA ASP A 94 8.61 4.90 -13.24
C ASP A 94 8.62 5.02 -11.70
N GLY A 95 9.59 4.41 -11.00
CA GLY A 95 9.95 4.87 -9.66
C GLY A 95 10.60 6.27 -9.67
N LYS A 96 9.97 7.27 -9.04
CA LYS A 96 10.56 8.62 -8.87
C LYS A 96 11.86 8.52 -8.06
N LEU A 97 12.99 8.78 -8.71
CA LEU A 97 14.30 8.84 -8.06
C LEU A 97 14.30 9.99 -7.04
N ALA A 98 14.58 9.68 -5.77
CA ALA A 98 14.80 10.69 -4.75
C ALA A 98 16.19 11.33 -4.96
N SER A 99 16.21 12.56 -5.48
CA SER A 99 17.43 13.36 -5.55
C SER A 99 17.75 13.94 -4.18
N VAL A 100 18.77 13.41 -3.51
CA VAL A 100 19.41 14.10 -2.37
C VAL A 100 20.20 15.28 -2.94
N GLY A 101 19.73 16.50 -2.64
CA GLY A 101 20.52 17.70 -2.87
C GLY A 101 21.75 17.66 -1.97
N SER A 102 22.94 17.70 -2.58
CA SER A 102 24.18 17.94 -1.82
C SER A 102 24.18 19.39 -1.35
N ALA A 103 24.50 19.57 -0.06
CA ALA A 103 24.57 20.86 0.62
C ALA A 103 25.75 21.72 0.14
#